data_AF-A0A7S9PUR1-F1
#
_entry.id   AF-A0A7S9PUR1-F1
#
_cell.length_a   1.000
_cell.length_b   1.000
_cell.length_c   1.000
_cell.angle_alpha   90.00
_cell.angle_beta   90.00
_cell.angle_gamma   90.00
#
_symmetry.space_group_name_H-M   'P 1'
#
loop_
_entity.id
_entity.type
_entity.pdbx_description
1 polymer ?
#
loop_
_entity_poly.entity_id
_entity_poly.type
_entity_poly.pdbx_seq_one_letter_code
_entity_poly.pdbx_strand_id
1 'polypeptide(L)'
;MSSTCDIRHIQDPNENPNVISRLLKTHPPSGVPLLDSAGRPLPEGLDCLTHLIRHLRAQWLDYSENAEDKEEEAINPILRYAWLKFYPDSEDPEQDLELVGEARKAKGDVSRALQLVHVDLEHMGEFLELCCSPLMNQTLWSRREWYLLYSILYRDANEPIWREKACPGREENGRRSLLHYDCRIEKSLSLQDFISTQFEPRINADGSSELWLSQAPKVVRVLYNPSTIARQSFHDLRDFEMPIFNNTRAAEWLNDVGTFDDMPRKTLAYTLLAVVRCGDTQTGVDVIRTYEPYTSPMPTSYLRSFFGSQHDWSLQDDTPAQYLLVYGNFAQGRIYDAVCDESWPLLPEDEEVEEIMDWAFDALLEELSKPQPQPQAPGTRL
;
A
#
# COMPACT_ATOMS: atom_id res chain seq x y z
N MET A 1 15.16 12.98 15.91
CA MET A 1 16.34 13.29 15.06
C MET A 1 15.84 14.18 13.94
N SER A 2 16.05 15.49 13.93
CA SER A 2 15.84 16.27 12.70
C SER A 2 17.01 15.93 11.76
N SER A 3 16.74 15.31 10.62
CA SER A 3 17.78 15.00 9.63
C SER A 3 17.83 16.17 8.66
N THR A 4 18.98 16.81 8.58
CA THR A 4 19.34 17.84 7.59
C THR A 4 19.10 17.38 6.14
N CYS A 5 18.98 16.07 5.91
CA CYS A 5 18.67 15.47 4.62
C CYS A 5 17.18 15.17 4.38
N ASP A 6 16.25 15.47 5.28
CA ASP A 6 14.81 15.30 5.00
C ASP A 6 14.35 16.34 3.96
N ILE A 7 13.82 15.88 2.82
CA ILE A 7 13.42 16.76 1.70
C ILE A 7 12.39 17.80 2.15
N ARG A 8 11.54 17.49 3.13
CA ARG A 8 10.51 18.40 3.67
C ARG A 8 11.10 19.56 4.46
N HIS A 9 12.33 19.42 4.97
CA HIS A 9 13.04 20.51 5.65
C HIS A 9 13.84 21.38 4.67
N ILE A 10 14.17 20.84 3.51
CA ILE A 10 14.92 21.54 2.46
C ILE A 10 13.97 22.34 1.55
N GLN A 11 12.79 21.79 1.29
CA GLN A 11 11.76 22.36 0.43
C GLN A 11 10.48 22.50 1.25
N ASP A 12 9.92 23.70 1.35
CA ASP A 12 8.61 23.88 1.97
C ASP A 12 7.56 23.15 1.12
N PRO A 13 6.84 22.16 1.68
CA PRO A 13 5.90 21.39 0.91
C PRO A 13 4.65 22.14 0.45
N ASN A 14 4.30 23.25 1.12
CA ASN A 14 3.19 24.11 0.72
C ASN A 14 3.59 25.03 -0.45
N GLU A 15 4.86 25.47 -0.48
CA GLU A 15 5.35 26.38 -1.52
C GLU A 15 5.86 25.61 -2.76
N ASN A 16 6.48 24.44 -2.55
CA ASN A 16 7.23 23.73 -3.59
C ASN A 16 6.81 22.26 -3.79
N PRO A 17 5.49 21.92 -3.81
CA PRO A 17 5.05 20.51 -3.90
C PRO A 17 5.54 19.83 -5.18
N ASN A 18 5.59 20.54 -6.31
CA ASN A 18 6.08 20.03 -7.58
C ASN A 18 7.57 19.69 -7.55
N VAL A 19 8.38 20.48 -6.81
CA VAL A 19 9.81 20.21 -6.65
C VAL A 19 9.98 18.93 -5.86
N ILE A 20 9.27 18.79 -4.73
CA ILE A 20 9.33 17.58 -3.89
C ILE A 20 8.88 16.36 -4.68
N SER A 21 7.73 16.41 -5.38
CA SER A 21 7.24 15.33 -6.24
C SER A 21 8.32 14.88 -7.24
N ARG A 22 8.94 15.83 -7.94
CA ARG A 22 10.04 15.56 -8.87
C ARG A 22 11.21 14.90 -8.16
N LEU A 23 11.65 15.42 -7.02
CA LEU A 23 12.77 14.86 -6.26
C LEU A 23 12.53 13.42 -5.83
N LEU A 24 11.33 13.11 -5.35
CA LEU A 24 10.95 11.76 -4.96
C LEU A 24 10.95 10.78 -6.15
N LYS A 25 10.46 11.22 -7.32
CA LYS A 25 10.40 10.42 -8.56
C LYS A 25 11.78 10.17 -9.17
N THR A 26 12.59 11.22 -9.30
CA THR A 26 13.81 11.16 -10.12
C THR A 26 15.07 10.82 -9.34
N HIS A 27 15.06 10.95 -8.00
CA HIS A 27 16.24 10.67 -7.18
C HIS A 27 15.98 9.48 -6.26
N PRO A 28 16.22 8.26 -6.74
CA PRO A 28 16.08 7.05 -5.93
C PRO A 28 17.12 7.00 -4.80
N PRO A 29 16.94 6.07 -3.84
CA PRO A 29 17.98 5.73 -2.87
C PRO A 29 19.32 5.49 -3.54
N SER A 30 20.39 5.90 -2.86
CA SER A 30 21.74 5.91 -3.42
C SER A 30 22.28 4.52 -3.75
N GLY A 31 21.57 3.44 -3.42
CA GLY A 31 21.97 2.07 -3.75
C GLY A 31 23.31 1.67 -3.12
N VAL A 32 23.70 2.36 -2.05
CA VAL A 32 24.94 2.05 -1.34
C VAL A 32 24.70 0.76 -0.57
N PRO A 33 25.45 -0.31 -0.87
CA PRO A 33 25.30 -1.56 -0.15
C PRO A 33 25.70 -1.31 1.30
N LEU A 34 24.83 -1.73 2.21
CA LEU A 34 25.24 -1.94 3.59
C LEU A 34 25.96 -3.27 3.66
N LEU A 35 26.96 -3.38 4.53
CA LEU A 35 27.61 -4.66 4.79
C LEU A 35 27.08 -5.22 6.11
N ASP A 36 26.82 -6.52 6.15
CA ASP A 36 26.51 -7.23 7.38
C ASP A 36 27.76 -7.40 8.27
N SER A 37 27.60 -8.07 9.42
CA SER A 37 28.71 -8.35 10.34
C SER A 37 29.81 -9.23 9.74
N ALA A 38 29.51 -9.96 8.67
CA ALA A 38 30.44 -10.78 7.90
C ALA A 38 31.04 -10.02 6.69
N GLY A 39 30.70 -8.75 6.48
CA GLY A 39 31.17 -7.96 5.36
C GLY A 39 30.45 -8.23 4.02
N ARG A 40 29.34 -8.98 4.03
CA ARG A 40 28.53 -9.28 2.84
C ARG A 40 27.53 -8.13 2.59
N PRO A 41 27.27 -7.76 1.33
CA PRO A 41 26.24 -6.77 1.03
C PRO A 41 24.87 -7.27 1.53
N LEU A 42 24.17 -6.46 2.33
CA LEU A 42 22.78 -6.69 2.69
C LEU A 42 21.90 -6.57 1.43
N PRO A 43 20.78 -7.31 1.38
CA PRO A 43 19.89 -7.27 0.23
C PRO A 43 19.36 -5.86 -0.09
N GLU A 44 19.12 -5.62 -1.36
CA GLU A 44 18.76 -4.31 -1.92
C GLU A 44 17.25 -4.03 -1.84
N GLY A 45 16.48 -4.96 -1.28
CA GLY A 45 15.03 -4.87 -1.16
C GLY A 45 14.54 -3.63 -0.42
N LEU A 46 15.30 -3.13 0.57
CA LEU A 46 15.00 -1.87 1.25
C LEU A 46 15.07 -0.67 0.31
N ASP A 47 16.07 -0.60 -0.58
CA ASP A 47 16.20 0.50 -1.54
C ASP A 47 15.08 0.44 -2.58
N CYS A 48 14.72 -0.76 -3.03
CA CYS A 48 13.59 -1.02 -3.91
C CYS A 48 12.26 -0.57 -3.27
N LEU A 49 12.01 -0.96 -2.02
CA LEU A 49 10.82 -0.56 -1.27
C LEU A 49 10.78 0.94 -1.02
N THR A 50 11.92 1.53 -0.66
CA THR A 50 12.05 2.97 -0.47
C THR A 50 11.74 3.73 -1.76
N HIS A 51 12.23 3.26 -2.91
CA HIS A 51 11.90 3.86 -4.20
C HIS A 51 10.40 3.75 -4.53
N LEU A 52 9.79 2.59 -4.29
CA LEU A 52 8.34 2.42 -4.45
C LEU A 52 7.57 3.43 -3.59
N ILE A 53 7.87 3.51 -2.30
CA ILE A 53 7.20 4.43 -1.37
C ILE A 53 7.33 5.88 -1.86
N ARG A 54 8.53 6.29 -2.27
CA ARG A 54 8.78 7.63 -2.84
C ARG A 54 7.94 7.90 -4.07
N HIS A 55 7.85 6.91 -4.97
CA HIS A 55 7.04 7.04 -6.19
C HIS A 55 5.56 7.22 -5.85
N LEU A 56 5.00 6.37 -4.98
CA LEU A 56 3.59 6.47 -4.56
C LEU A 56 3.31 7.82 -3.90
N ARG A 57 4.18 8.21 -2.98
CA ARG A 57 4.14 9.52 -2.33
C ARG A 57 4.10 10.67 -3.35
N ALA A 58 4.96 10.63 -4.35
CA ALA A 58 5.01 11.68 -5.36
C ALA A 58 3.75 11.79 -6.23
N GLN A 59 2.85 10.80 -6.22
CA GLN A 59 1.57 10.84 -6.95
C GLN A 59 0.41 11.39 -6.11
N TRP A 60 0.34 11.08 -4.81
CA TRP A 60 -0.84 11.38 -3.98
C TRP A 60 -0.54 12.07 -2.66
N LEU A 61 0.66 12.61 -2.48
CA LEU A 61 1.01 13.29 -1.25
C LEU A 61 0.13 14.51 -1.02
N ASP A 62 -0.57 14.44 0.11
CA ASP A 62 -0.79 15.61 0.94
C ASP A 62 0.52 15.83 1.72
N TYR A 63 1.28 16.86 1.33
CA TYR A 63 2.56 17.14 1.97
C TYR A 63 2.43 17.90 3.29
N SER A 64 1.19 18.21 3.70
CA SER A 64 0.97 18.78 5.02
C SER A 64 1.39 17.76 6.08
N GLU A 65 1.92 18.27 7.19
CA GLU A 65 2.36 17.46 8.31
C GLU A 65 1.16 16.80 9.04
N ASN A 66 0.42 15.92 8.37
CA ASN A 66 -0.71 15.23 8.94
C ASN A 66 -0.22 14.36 10.12
N ALA A 67 -1.04 14.27 11.17
CA ALA A 67 -0.65 13.59 12.41
C ALA A 67 -0.44 12.09 12.19
N GLU A 68 -1.25 11.48 11.31
CA GLU A 68 -1.20 10.07 10.99
C GLU A 68 0.15 9.67 10.37
N ASP A 69 0.68 10.44 9.43
CA ASP A 69 1.99 10.21 8.81
C ASP A 69 3.10 10.25 9.86
N LYS A 70 3.04 11.20 10.80
CA LYS A 70 4.04 11.32 11.87
C LYS A 70 4.00 10.13 12.82
N GLU A 71 2.82 9.65 13.18
CA GLU A 71 2.64 8.47 14.02
C GLU A 71 3.16 7.22 13.31
N GLU A 72 2.81 7.03 12.03
CA GLU A 72 3.30 5.92 11.24
C GLU A 72 4.81 5.96 11.02
N GLU A 73 5.40 7.13 10.77
CA GLU A 73 6.85 7.32 10.65
C GLU A 73 7.60 7.05 11.97
N ALA A 74 6.96 7.30 13.12
CA ALA A 74 7.52 6.99 14.43
C ALA A 74 7.57 5.48 14.69
N ILE A 75 6.58 4.74 14.18
CA ILE A 75 6.49 3.28 14.29
C ILE A 75 7.36 2.60 13.22
N ASN A 76 7.30 3.09 11.97
CA ASN A 76 7.93 2.48 10.81
C ASN A 76 9.05 3.37 10.23
N PRO A 77 10.32 3.07 10.58
CA PRO A 77 11.46 3.88 10.15
C PRO A 77 11.70 3.86 8.63
N ILE A 78 11.16 2.88 7.88
CA ILE A 78 11.26 2.84 6.41
C ILE A 78 10.51 4.03 5.80
N LEU A 79 9.32 4.36 6.32
CA LEU A 79 8.51 5.48 5.84
C LEU A 79 9.25 6.80 6.02
N ARG A 80 9.97 6.94 7.12
CA ARG A 80 10.77 8.12 7.39
C ARG A 80 12.02 8.18 6.50
N TYR A 81 12.69 7.05 6.31
CA TYR A 81 13.85 6.92 5.43
C TYR A 81 13.53 7.31 3.97
N ALA A 82 12.31 7.02 3.51
CA ALA A 82 11.85 7.40 2.17
C ALA A 82 11.79 8.91 1.93
N TRP A 83 11.86 9.76 2.96
CA TRP A 83 11.93 11.23 2.81
C TRP A 83 13.34 11.79 2.63
N LEU A 84 14.37 10.99 2.80
CA LEU A 84 15.74 11.48 2.73
C LEU A 84 16.15 11.89 1.31
N LYS A 85 17.05 12.87 1.22
CA LYS A 85 17.78 13.25 0.03
C LYS A 85 18.92 12.25 -0.18
N PHE A 86 18.97 11.63 -1.35
CA PHE A 86 19.94 10.58 -1.68
C PHE A 86 20.94 10.95 -2.76
N TYR A 87 20.78 12.13 -3.35
CA TYR A 87 21.53 12.53 -4.52
C TYR A 87 22.49 13.68 -4.18
N PRO A 88 23.72 13.60 -4.69
CA PRO A 88 24.63 14.74 -4.70
C PRO A 88 24.07 15.80 -5.64
N ASP A 89 23.95 17.02 -5.14
CA ASP A 89 23.49 18.21 -5.90
C ASP A 89 24.18 19.45 -5.36
N SER A 90 25.32 19.25 -4.70
CA SER A 90 26.15 20.35 -4.25
C SER A 90 27.22 20.62 -5.30
N GLU A 91 27.59 21.88 -5.46
CA GLU A 91 28.82 22.25 -6.16
C GLU A 91 30.07 21.84 -5.36
N ASP A 92 29.88 21.42 -4.10
CA ASP A 92 30.91 21.01 -3.15
C ASP A 92 30.95 19.48 -2.97
N PRO A 93 32.00 18.79 -3.46
CA PRO A 93 32.17 17.36 -3.30
C PRO A 93 32.24 16.87 -1.85
N GLU A 94 32.62 17.72 -0.89
CA GLU A 94 32.65 17.32 0.53
C GLU A 94 31.23 17.15 1.08
N GLN A 95 30.30 18.02 0.68
CA GLN A 95 28.88 17.91 1.07
C GLN A 95 28.22 16.67 0.47
N ASP A 96 28.60 16.31 -0.76
CA ASP A 96 28.11 15.10 -1.42
C ASP A 96 28.58 13.83 -0.68
N LEU A 97 29.83 13.81 -0.21
CA LEU A 97 30.36 12.71 0.62
C LEU A 97 29.66 12.63 1.97
N GLU A 98 29.37 13.78 2.60
CA GLU A 98 28.62 13.84 3.85
C GLU A 98 27.21 13.27 3.67
N LEU A 99 26.50 13.67 2.60
CA LEU A 99 25.15 13.18 2.28
C LEU A 99 25.13 11.66 2.05
N VAL A 100 26.13 11.11 1.34
CA VAL A 100 26.27 9.65 1.19
C VAL A 100 26.52 8.97 2.53
N GLY A 101 27.34 9.59 3.40
CA GLY A 101 27.60 9.12 4.76
C GLY A 101 26.32 9.10 5.62
N GLU A 102 25.53 10.17 5.57
CA GLU A 102 24.23 10.28 6.26
C GLU A 102 23.22 9.26 5.75
N ALA A 103 23.07 9.12 4.43
CA ALA A 103 22.18 8.14 3.83
C ALA A 103 22.56 6.70 4.22
N ARG A 104 23.87 6.38 4.25
CA ARG A 104 24.37 5.07 4.71
C ARG A 104 24.06 4.86 6.19
N LYS A 105 24.31 5.87 7.04
CA LYS A 105 24.02 5.80 8.47
C LYS A 105 22.52 5.57 8.71
N ALA A 106 21.66 6.34 8.04
CA ALA A 106 20.22 6.21 8.15
C ALA A 106 19.71 4.84 7.69
N LYS A 107 20.26 4.30 6.60
CA LYS A 107 19.95 2.93 6.15
C LYS A 107 20.33 1.89 7.21
N GLY A 108 21.50 2.07 7.84
CA GLY A 108 21.96 1.22 8.94
C GLY A 108 21.07 1.32 10.19
N ASP A 109 20.57 2.51 10.49
CA ASP A 109 19.65 2.73 11.60
C ASP A 109 18.28 2.10 11.35
N VAL A 110 17.74 2.19 10.13
CA VAL A 110 16.53 1.46 9.71
C VAL A 110 16.74 -0.04 9.86
N SER A 111 17.87 -0.56 9.36
CA SER A 111 18.20 -1.99 9.45
C SER A 111 18.24 -2.47 10.90
N ARG A 112 18.89 -1.71 11.79
CA ARG A 112 18.92 -2.01 13.23
C ARG A 112 17.53 -2.01 13.86
N ALA A 113 16.69 -1.03 13.50
CA ALA A 113 15.32 -0.96 14.01
C ALA A 113 14.47 -2.15 13.54
N LEU A 114 14.63 -2.58 12.29
CA LEU A 114 13.96 -3.78 11.76
C LEU A 114 14.39 -5.05 12.51
N GLN A 115 15.68 -5.20 12.82
CA GLN A 115 16.17 -6.34 13.63
C GLN A 115 15.56 -6.38 15.04
N LEU A 116 15.31 -5.22 15.65
CA LEU A 116 14.70 -5.13 16.99
C LEU A 116 13.24 -5.60 17.01
N VAL A 117 12.53 -5.50 15.88
CA VAL A 117 11.16 -6.02 15.73
C VAL A 117 11.13 -7.42 15.12
N HIS A 118 12.24 -8.16 15.22
CA HIS A 118 12.40 -9.54 14.76
C HIS A 118 12.20 -9.73 13.25
N VAL A 119 12.45 -8.70 12.44
CA VAL A 119 12.63 -8.87 11.00
C VAL A 119 14.05 -9.41 10.78
N ASP A 120 14.14 -10.68 10.40
CA ASP A 120 15.42 -11.34 10.13
C ASP A 120 16.00 -10.81 8.82
N LEU A 121 16.91 -9.85 8.85
CA LEU A 121 17.46 -9.25 7.62
C LEU A 121 18.32 -10.19 6.77
N GLU A 122 18.76 -11.34 7.29
CA GLU A 122 19.49 -12.32 6.48
C GLU A 122 18.57 -13.09 5.52
N HIS A 123 17.28 -13.22 5.88
CA HIS A 123 16.26 -13.91 5.08
C HIS A 123 15.20 -12.94 4.52
N MET A 124 14.83 -11.90 5.29
CA MET A 124 13.84 -10.85 5.00
C MET A 124 14.41 -9.55 4.42
N GLY A 125 15.65 -9.56 3.91
CA GLY A 125 16.17 -8.42 3.17
C GLY A 125 15.53 -8.26 1.77
N GLU A 126 14.83 -9.28 1.30
CA GLU A 126 14.12 -9.27 0.03
C GLU A 126 12.95 -8.27 0.05
N PHE A 127 12.74 -7.60 -1.08
CA PHE A 127 11.72 -6.57 -1.23
C PHE A 127 10.33 -7.05 -0.80
N LEU A 128 9.92 -8.24 -1.25
CA LEU A 128 8.56 -8.73 -1.03
C LEU A 128 8.29 -8.97 0.46
N GLU A 129 9.26 -9.54 1.17
CA GLU A 129 9.15 -9.81 2.60
C GLU A 129 9.07 -8.50 3.40
N LEU A 130 9.89 -7.50 3.08
CA LEU A 130 9.78 -6.16 3.67
C LEU A 130 8.43 -5.52 3.35
N CYS A 131 8.00 -5.57 2.08
CA CYS A 131 6.75 -4.98 1.61
C CYS A 131 5.52 -5.62 2.29
N CYS A 132 5.58 -6.90 2.61
CA CYS A 132 4.49 -7.65 3.24
C CYS A 132 4.66 -7.83 4.75
N SER A 133 5.68 -7.21 5.35
CA SER A 133 5.95 -7.31 6.79
C SER A 133 4.79 -6.77 7.63
N PRO A 134 4.60 -7.28 8.87
CA PRO A 134 3.61 -6.73 9.81
C PRO A 134 3.75 -5.22 9.98
N LEU A 135 4.98 -4.71 10.01
CA LEU A 135 5.26 -3.28 10.15
C LEU A 135 4.66 -2.45 8.99
N MET A 136 4.86 -2.88 7.74
CA MET A 136 4.29 -2.21 6.58
C MET A 136 2.77 -2.36 6.51
N ASN A 137 2.25 -3.55 6.87
CA ASN A 137 0.82 -3.82 6.88
C ASN A 137 0.08 -3.06 7.99
N GLN A 138 0.71 -2.77 9.13
CA GLN A 138 0.12 -1.97 10.22
C GLN A 138 0.20 -0.46 9.98
N THR A 139 1.05 -0.02 9.05
CA THR A 139 1.26 1.40 8.74
C THR A 139 0.76 1.69 7.32
N LEU A 140 1.66 1.91 6.37
CA LEU A 140 1.38 2.42 5.03
C LEU A 140 0.25 1.69 4.29
N TRP A 141 0.24 0.34 4.30
CA TRP A 141 -0.77 -0.43 3.55
C TRP A 141 -2.13 -0.48 4.24
N SER A 142 -2.20 -0.04 5.50
CA SER A 142 -3.44 0.08 6.27
C SER A 142 -4.00 1.49 6.34
N ARG A 143 -3.49 2.41 5.53
CA ARG A 143 -4.09 3.74 5.42
C ARG A 143 -5.47 3.65 4.81
N ARG A 144 -6.41 4.44 5.33
CA ARG A 144 -7.82 4.39 4.90
C ARG A 144 -7.97 4.62 3.40
N GLU A 145 -7.24 5.59 2.84
CA GLU A 145 -7.27 5.89 1.41
C GLU A 145 -6.69 4.77 0.53
N TRP A 146 -5.99 3.78 1.10
CA TRP A 146 -5.35 2.68 0.38
C TRP A 146 -6.00 1.33 0.66
N TYR A 147 -7.07 1.29 1.47
CA TYR A 147 -7.84 0.08 1.72
C TYR A 147 -8.46 -0.46 0.45
N LEU A 148 -7.98 -1.62 0.01
CA LEU A 148 -8.61 -2.33 -1.09
C LEU A 148 -10.05 -2.74 -0.74
N LEU A 149 -10.23 -3.17 0.51
CA LEU A 149 -11.47 -3.72 1.04
C LEU A 149 -11.90 -2.83 2.19
N TYR A 150 -13.02 -2.15 2.00
CA TYR A 150 -13.51 -1.19 2.98
C TYR A 150 -14.53 -1.81 3.93
N SER A 151 -15.43 -2.64 3.38
CA SER A 151 -16.44 -3.36 4.16
C SER A 151 -16.52 -4.81 3.72
N ILE A 152 -16.88 -5.68 4.67
CA ILE A 152 -17.09 -7.10 4.46
C ILE A 152 -18.52 -7.39 4.86
N LEU A 153 -19.34 -7.83 3.91
CA LEU A 153 -20.66 -8.37 4.18
C LEU A 153 -20.56 -9.87 4.37
N TYR A 154 -21.34 -10.37 5.32
CA TYR A 154 -21.37 -11.77 5.72
C TYR A 154 -22.81 -12.27 5.82
N ARG A 155 -23.02 -13.53 5.47
CA ARG A 155 -24.29 -14.22 5.62
C ARG A 155 -24.03 -15.66 6.07
N ASP A 156 -24.61 -16.06 7.20
CA ASP A 156 -24.54 -17.45 7.68
C ASP A 156 -25.20 -18.42 6.70
N ALA A 157 -24.76 -19.68 6.70
CA ALA A 157 -25.25 -20.71 5.78
C ALA A 157 -26.77 -20.92 5.79
N ASN A 158 -27.40 -20.67 6.95
CA ASN A 158 -28.83 -20.90 7.18
C ASN A 158 -29.62 -19.59 7.33
N GLU A 159 -28.98 -18.43 7.13
CA GLU A 159 -29.64 -17.14 7.25
C GLU A 159 -29.73 -16.46 5.88
N PRO A 160 -30.87 -15.86 5.52
CA PRO A 160 -30.98 -15.13 4.27
C PRO A 160 -30.37 -13.72 4.35
N ILE A 161 -30.06 -13.23 5.56
CA ILE A 161 -29.75 -11.83 5.84
C ILE A 161 -28.24 -11.60 5.76
N TRP A 162 -27.85 -10.65 4.92
CA TRP A 162 -26.51 -10.07 4.89
C TRP A 162 -26.33 -9.07 6.02
N ARG A 163 -25.20 -9.16 6.71
CA ARG A 163 -24.80 -8.28 7.81
C ARG A 163 -23.39 -7.79 7.59
N GLU A 164 -23.07 -6.61 8.09
CA GLU A 164 -21.68 -6.14 8.09
C GLU A 164 -20.86 -6.92 9.14
N LYS A 165 -19.69 -7.38 8.71
CA LYS A 165 -18.69 -8.01 9.57
C LYS A 165 -17.74 -6.92 10.05
N ALA A 166 -17.35 -7.00 11.33
CA ALA A 166 -16.40 -6.05 11.90
C ALA A 166 -15.13 -5.94 11.04
N CYS A 167 -14.71 -4.70 10.78
CA CYS A 167 -13.52 -4.43 10.00
C CYS A 167 -12.30 -5.10 10.68
N PRO A 168 -11.43 -5.78 9.93
CA PRO A 168 -10.21 -6.33 10.50
C PRO A 168 -9.32 -5.26 11.14
N GLY A 169 -8.42 -5.67 12.02
CA GLY A 169 -7.37 -4.78 12.51
C GLY A 169 -6.45 -4.28 11.38
N ARG A 170 -5.72 -3.19 11.63
CA ARG A 170 -4.86 -2.53 10.64
C ARG A 170 -3.94 -3.50 9.88
N GLU A 171 -3.23 -4.36 10.61
CA GLU A 171 -2.34 -5.36 9.99
C GLU A 171 -3.06 -6.26 8.97
N GLU A 172 -4.23 -6.77 9.35
CA GLU A 172 -5.00 -7.67 8.50
C GLU A 172 -5.55 -6.94 7.27
N ASN A 173 -5.96 -5.67 7.41
CA ASN A 173 -6.34 -4.82 6.28
C ASN A 173 -5.18 -4.60 5.31
N GLY A 174 -4.00 -4.28 5.84
CA GLY A 174 -2.79 -4.12 5.03
C GLY A 174 -2.43 -5.41 4.29
N ARG A 175 -2.50 -6.55 4.98
CA ARG A 175 -2.22 -7.88 4.41
C ARG A 175 -3.22 -8.25 3.31
N ARG A 176 -4.51 -8.05 3.53
CA ARG A 176 -5.57 -8.37 2.54
C ARG A 176 -5.59 -7.44 1.34
N SER A 177 -4.96 -6.27 1.44
CA SER A 177 -4.82 -5.32 0.32
C SER A 177 -3.75 -5.75 -0.70
N LEU A 178 -3.14 -6.94 -0.53
CA LEU A 178 -2.33 -7.59 -1.55
C LEU A 178 -3.13 -8.72 -2.23
N LEU A 179 -3.43 -8.54 -3.51
CA LEU A 179 -4.09 -9.57 -4.32
C LEU A 179 -3.06 -10.55 -4.90
N HIS A 180 -3.37 -11.84 -4.87
CA HIS A 180 -2.49 -12.88 -5.40
C HIS A 180 -3.01 -13.39 -6.74
N TYR A 181 -2.39 -12.96 -7.83
CA TYR A 181 -2.76 -13.34 -9.19
C TYR A 181 -1.80 -14.42 -9.71
N ASP A 182 -2.20 -15.69 -9.61
CA ASP A 182 -1.37 -16.84 -9.99
C ASP A 182 -1.84 -17.53 -11.28
N CYS A 183 -1.25 -17.12 -12.40
CA CYS A 183 -1.53 -17.70 -13.71
C CYS A 183 -1.01 -19.14 -13.87
N ARG A 184 -0.24 -19.67 -12.91
CA ARG A 184 0.19 -21.08 -12.95
C ARG A 184 -0.97 -22.00 -12.60
N ILE A 185 -1.86 -21.53 -11.73
CA ILE A 185 -3.09 -22.23 -11.31
C ILE A 185 -4.21 -21.88 -12.30
N GLU A 186 -4.43 -20.59 -12.54
CA GLU A 186 -5.52 -20.07 -13.36
C GLU A 186 -5.02 -19.64 -14.73
N LYS A 187 -4.69 -20.63 -15.57
CA LYS A 187 -3.91 -20.44 -16.80
C LYS A 187 -4.55 -19.54 -17.87
N SER A 188 -5.82 -19.18 -17.76
CA SER A 188 -6.51 -18.41 -18.80
C SER A 188 -7.26 -17.19 -18.28
N LEU A 189 -7.16 -16.88 -16.99
CA LEU A 189 -7.88 -15.75 -16.43
C LEU A 189 -7.14 -14.47 -16.81
N SER A 190 -7.83 -13.48 -17.39
CA SER A 190 -7.25 -12.15 -17.63
C SER A 190 -7.09 -11.40 -16.31
N LEU A 191 -6.28 -10.32 -16.29
CA LEU A 191 -6.18 -9.47 -15.10
C LEU A 191 -7.55 -8.89 -14.72
N GLN A 192 -8.32 -8.43 -15.71
CA GLN A 192 -9.65 -7.88 -15.46
C GLN A 192 -10.59 -8.90 -14.82
N ASP A 193 -10.64 -10.12 -15.36
CA ASP A 193 -11.48 -11.18 -14.81
C ASP A 193 -11.02 -11.56 -13.40
N PHE A 194 -9.71 -11.64 -13.17
CA PHE A 194 -9.13 -11.86 -11.84
C PHE A 194 -9.60 -10.79 -10.85
N ILE A 195 -9.51 -9.50 -11.20
CA ILE A 195 -9.96 -8.41 -10.34
C ILE A 195 -11.46 -8.51 -10.08
N SER A 196 -12.29 -8.77 -11.10
CA SER A 196 -13.75 -8.90 -10.95
C SER A 196 -14.11 -9.99 -9.93
N THR A 197 -13.47 -11.16 -10.02
CA THR A 197 -13.73 -12.30 -9.10
C THR A 197 -13.37 -11.97 -7.66
N GLN A 198 -12.51 -10.98 -7.40
CA GLN A 198 -12.17 -10.61 -6.02
C GLN A 198 -13.35 -10.01 -5.26
N PHE A 199 -14.31 -9.41 -5.98
CA PHE A 199 -15.47 -8.73 -5.42
C PHE A 199 -16.78 -9.51 -5.62
N GLU A 200 -16.71 -10.76 -6.06
CA GLU A 200 -17.87 -11.65 -6.14
C GLU A 200 -18.18 -12.29 -4.77
N PRO A 201 -19.45 -12.66 -4.50
CA PRO A 201 -19.79 -13.43 -3.31
C PRO A 201 -19.03 -14.76 -3.26
N ARG A 202 -18.36 -15.02 -2.14
CA ARG A 202 -17.60 -16.25 -1.88
C ARG A 202 -18.37 -17.14 -0.94
N ILE A 203 -18.48 -18.42 -1.26
CA ILE A 203 -19.07 -19.42 -0.37
C ILE A 203 -17.94 -20.13 0.37
N ASN A 204 -17.96 -20.04 1.69
CA ASN A 204 -17.00 -20.68 2.57
C ASN A 204 -17.32 -22.17 2.75
N ALA A 205 -16.36 -22.93 3.27
CA ALA A 205 -16.51 -24.37 3.48
C ALA A 205 -17.62 -24.74 4.48
N ASP A 206 -17.99 -23.82 5.37
CA ASP A 206 -19.10 -23.97 6.33
C ASP A 206 -20.47 -23.59 5.73
N GLY A 207 -20.51 -23.21 4.45
CA GLY A 207 -21.71 -22.77 3.74
C GLY A 207 -22.05 -21.29 3.93
N SER A 208 -21.33 -20.56 4.80
CA SER A 208 -21.50 -19.11 4.91
C SER A 208 -21.04 -18.40 3.63
N SER A 209 -21.55 -17.21 3.40
CA SER A 209 -21.18 -16.37 2.26
C SER A 209 -20.50 -15.09 2.75
N GLU A 210 -19.44 -14.67 2.05
CA GLU A 210 -18.80 -13.37 2.25
C GLU A 210 -18.79 -12.58 0.95
N LEU A 211 -19.06 -11.29 1.03
CA LEU A 211 -18.93 -10.35 -0.07
C LEU A 211 -18.05 -9.20 0.37
N TRP A 212 -16.98 -8.95 -0.37
CA TRP A 212 -15.98 -7.96 0.01
C TRP A 212 -16.14 -6.74 -0.90
N LEU A 213 -16.26 -5.56 -0.30
CA LEU A 213 -16.59 -4.33 -1.02
C LEU A 213 -15.42 -3.35 -0.98
N SER A 214 -15.11 -2.74 -2.13
CA SER A 214 -14.05 -1.73 -2.25
C SER A 214 -14.58 -0.31 -2.00
N GLN A 215 -13.67 0.63 -1.70
CA GLN A 215 -13.98 2.07 -1.66
C GLN A 215 -12.87 2.89 -2.35
N ALA A 216 -12.74 2.72 -3.67
CA ALA A 216 -11.84 3.52 -4.52
C ALA A 216 -10.43 3.77 -3.95
N PRO A 217 -9.70 2.74 -3.47
CA PRO A 217 -8.33 2.88 -2.96
C PRO A 217 -7.43 3.62 -3.94
N LYS A 218 -6.55 4.50 -3.45
CA LYS A 218 -5.56 5.16 -4.31
C LYS A 218 -4.58 4.17 -4.93
N VAL A 219 -4.27 3.09 -4.22
CA VAL A 219 -3.27 2.09 -4.60
C VAL A 219 -3.86 0.69 -4.54
N VAL A 220 -3.61 -0.12 -5.56
CA VAL A 220 -3.91 -1.57 -5.56
C VAL A 220 -2.62 -2.34 -5.81
N ARG A 221 -2.35 -3.35 -4.98
CA ARG A 221 -1.17 -4.21 -5.09
C ARG A 221 -1.58 -5.60 -5.56
N VAL A 222 -0.91 -6.11 -6.59
CA VAL A 222 -1.12 -7.44 -7.15
C VAL A 222 0.21 -8.18 -7.21
N LEU A 223 0.35 -9.26 -6.44
CA LEU A 223 1.45 -10.21 -6.59
C LEU A 223 1.14 -11.15 -7.76
N TYR A 224 1.80 -10.90 -8.87
CA TYR A 224 1.66 -11.62 -10.13
C TYR A 224 2.68 -12.75 -10.24
N ASN A 225 2.17 -13.97 -10.46
CA ASN A 225 2.97 -15.14 -10.77
C ASN A 225 2.67 -15.58 -12.21
N PRO A 226 3.54 -15.28 -13.18
CA PRO A 226 3.30 -15.62 -14.57
C PRO A 226 3.31 -17.14 -14.79
N SER A 227 2.45 -17.59 -15.71
CA SER A 227 2.54 -18.93 -16.28
C SER A 227 3.71 -18.99 -17.27
N THR A 228 4.38 -20.12 -17.46
CA THR A 228 5.28 -20.32 -18.60
C THR A 228 4.53 -20.62 -19.90
N ILE A 229 3.25 -21.01 -19.80
CA ILE A 229 2.45 -21.48 -20.94
C ILE A 229 1.51 -20.39 -21.46
N ALA A 230 0.89 -19.63 -20.55
CA ALA A 230 -0.14 -18.66 -20.88
C ALA A 230 0.16 -17.32 -20.17
N ARG A 231 1.00 -16.53 -20.82
CA ARG A 231 1.45 -15.24 -20.28
C ARG A 231 0.54 -14.13 -20.76
N GLN A 232 0.22 -13.24 -19.82
CA GLN A 232 -0.46 -11.99 -20.14
C GLN A 232 0.54 -11.06 -20.83
N SER A 233 0.09 -10.32 -21.83
CA SER A 233 0.93 -9.30 -22.43
C SER A 233 1.09 -8.11 -21.47
N PHE A 234 2.12 -7.27 -21.67
CA PHE A 234 2.24 -6.04 -20.88
C PHE A 234 0.99 -5.15 -21.05
N HIS A 235 0.38 -5.14 -22.23
CA HIS A 235 -0.83 -4.38 -22.49
C HIS A 235 -2.02 -4.87 -21.64
N ASP A 236 -2.17 -6.19 -21.52
CA ASP A 236 -3.25 -6.79 -20.72
C ASP A 236 -3.04 -6.61 -19.20
N LEU A 237 -1.80 -6.35 -18.78
CA LEU A 237 -1.44 -6.06 -17.38
C LEU A 237 -1.35 -4.54 -17.10
N ARG A 238 -1.56 -3.68 -18.09
CA ARG A 238 -1.32 -2.24 -17.95
C ARG A 238 -2.42 -1.57 -17.14
N ASP A 239 -3.67 -1.95 -17.40
CA ASP A 239 -4.85 -1.29 -16.90
C ASP A 239 -5.92 -2.31 -16.53
N PHE A 240 -6.79 -1.94 -15.58
CA PHE A 240 -8.03 -2.66 -15.31
C PHE A 240 -9.09 -1.69 -14.74
N GLU A 241 -10.34 -2.13 -14.76
CA GLU A 241 -11.46 -1.47 -14.10
C GLU A 241 -11.81 -2.19 -12.80
N MET A 242 -11.97 -1.41 -11.73
CA MET A 242 -12.37 -1.92 -10.43
C MET A 242 -13.80 -1.50 -10.10
N PRO A 243 -14.67 -2.43 -9.65
CA PRO A 243 -15.98 -2.07 -9.15
C PRO A 243 -15.86 -1.35 -7.81
N ILE A 244 -16.53 -0.20 -7.69
CA ILE A 244 -16.65 0.63 -6.48
C ILE A 244 -18.10 0.59 -6.02
N PHE A 245 -18.32 0.26 -4.75
CA PHE A 245 -19.65 0.05 -4.18
C PHE A 245 -20.05 1.17 -3.22
N ASN A 246 -21.36 1.32 -3.02
CA ASN A 246 -21.89 2.12 -1.92
C ASN A 246 -21.96 1.26 -0.66
N ASN A 247 -20.89 1.29 0.13
CA ASN A 247 -20.71 0.36 1.26
C ASN A 247 -21.75 0.57 2.36
N THR A 248 -22.20 1.81 2.60
CA THR A 248 -23.16 2.14 3.66
C THR A 248 -24.53 1.47 3.46
N ARG A 249 -24.94 1.27 2.21
CA ARG A 249 -26.26 0.70 1.86
C ARG A 249 -26.20 -0.70 1.26
N ALA A 250 -25.01 -1.29 1.12
CA ALA A 250 -24.86 -2.54 0.41
C ALA A 250 -25.58 -3.71 1.08
N ALA A 251 -25.57 -3.78 2.43
CA ALA A 251 -26.28 -4.81 3.18
C ALA A 251 -27.80 -4.67 3.03
N GLU A 252 -28.33 -3.46 3.20
CA GLU A 252 -29.76 -3.15 3.02
C GLU A 252 -30.22 -3.53 1.62
N TRP A 253 -29.48 -3.11 0.59
CA TRP A 253 -29.79 -3.44 -0.80
C TRP A 253 -29.87 -4.94 -1.05
N LEU A 254 -28.88 -5.71 -0.59
CA LEU A 254 -28.88 -7.16 -0.77
C LEU A 254 -30.02 -7.85 -0.04
N ASN A 255 -30.44 -7.32 1.11
CA ASN A 255 -31.56 -7.87 1.87
C ASN A 255 -32.92 -7.55 1.22
N ASP A 256 -33.04 -6.40 0.56
CA ASP A 256 -34.28 -5.97 -0.10
C ASP A 256 -34.44 -6.60 -1.50
N VAL A 257 -33.38 -6.58 -2.32
CA VAL A 257 -33.42 -7.01 -3.72
C VAL A 257 -33.04 -8.50 -3.87
N GLY A 258 -32.18 -9.01 -2.99
CA GLY A 258 -31.76 -10.41 -2.98
C GLY A 258 -30.70 -10.80 -4.03
N THR A 259 -30.24 -9.86 -4.87
CA THR A 259 -29.28 -10.14 -5.96
C THR A 259 -28.04 -9.23 -5.87
N PHE A 260 -26.86 -9.83 -6.04
CA PHE A 260 -25.60 -9.11 -6.11
C PHE A 260 -25.38 -8.45 -7.48
N ASP A 261 -25.81 -9.10 -8.56
CA ASP A 261 -25.57 -8.64 -9.93
C ASP A 261 -26.19 -7.28 -10.21
N ASP A 262 -27.31 -6.96 -9.54
CA ASP A 262 -28.03 -5.70 -9.66
C ASP A 262 -27.57 -4.63 -8.66
N MET A 263 -26.55 -4.93 -7.83
CA MET A 263 -26.04 -3.97 -6.84
C MET A 263 -25.45 -2.74 -7.54
N PRO A 264 -25.89 -1.51 -7.19
CA PRO A 264 -25.35 -0.28 -7.74
C PRO A 264 -23.85 -0.18 -7.49
N ARG A 265 -23.08 -0.10 -8.57
CA ARG A 265 -21.62 0.07 -8.53
C ARG A 265 -21.16 0.99 -9.65
N LYS A 266 -20.09 1.73 -9.39
CA LYS A 266 -19.34 2.46 -10.41
C LYS A 266 -18.11 1.63 -10.79
N THR A 267 -17.55 1.86 -11.96
CA THR A 267 -16.23 1.33 -12.30
C THR A 267 -15.21 2.45 -12.26
N LEU A 268 -14.01 2.14 -11.79
CA LEU A 268 -12.91 3.07 -11.73
C LEU A 268 -11.69 2.46 -12.42
N ALA A 269 -11.09 3.22 -13.34
CA ALA A 269 -9.89 2.79 -14.03
C ALA A 269 -8.65 2.89 -13.13
N TYR A 270 -7.87 1.82 -13.12
CA TYR A 270 -6.57 1.71 -12.46
C TYR A 270 -5.50 1.46 -13.50
N THR A 271 -4.40 2.19 -13.38
CA THR A 271 -3.27 2.09 -14.29
C THR A 271 -2.01 1.73 -13.52
N LEU A 272 -1.18 0.88 -14.12
CA LEU A 272 0.08 0.41 -13.56
C LEU A 272 1.04 1.58 -13.28
N LEU A 273 1.67 1.59 -12.11
CA LEU A 273 2.56 2.66 -11.66
C LEU A 273 3.94 2.17 -11.29
N ALA A 274 4.02 0.94 -10.80
CA ALA A 274 5.29 0.30 -10.56
C ALA A 274 5.17 -1.20 -10.82
N VAL A 275 6.27 -1.77 -11.28
CA VAL A 275 6.50 -3.20 -11.35
C VAL A 275 7.78 -3.48 -10.59
N VAL A 276 7.72 -4.36 -9.61
CA VAL A 276 8.91 -4.90 -8.95
C VAL A 276 9.04 -6.35 -9.34
N ARG A 277 10.13 -6.71 -10.01
CA ARG A 277 10.55 -8.10 -10.13
C ARG A 277 11.18 -8.48 -8.80
N CYS A 278 10.53 -9.38 -8.06
CA CYS A 278 11.07 -9.90 -6.82
C CYS A 278 12.22 -10.85 -7.16
N GLY A 279 13.34 -10.71 -6.45
CA GLY A 279 14.49 -11.60 -6.59
C GLY A 279 14.06 -13.05 -6.34
N ASP A 280 14.57 -13.97 -7.14
CA ASP A 280 14.56 -15.39 -6.78
C ASP A 280 15.95 -15.80 -6.30
N THR A 281 16.03 -16.98 -5.65
CA THR A 281 17.30 -17.54 -5.15
C THR A 281 18.40 -17.69 -6.22
N GLN A 282 18.10 -17.57 -7.52
CA GLN A 282 19.03 -17.74 -8.63
C GLN A 282 19.49 -16.41 -9.23
N THR A 283 18.62 -15.41 -9.34
CA THR A 283 18.93 -14.08 -9.92
C THR A 283 19.26 -13.03 -8.86
N GLY A 284 18.86 -13.25 -7.60
CA GLY A 284 19.41 -12.63 -6.39
C GLY A 284 19.14 -11.15 -6.14
N VAL A 285 18.51 -10.42 -7.07
CA VAL A 285 18.32 -8.96 -6.94
C VAL A 285 16.89 -8.56 -7.26
N ASP A 286 16.28 -7.77 -6.37
CA ASP A 286 15.00 -7.11 -6.59
C ASP A 286 15.16 -5.93 -7.55
N VAL A 287 14.28 -5.82 -8.54
CA VAL A 287 14.39 -4.78 -9.57
C VAL A 287 13.08 -4.04 -9.75
N ILE A 288 13.09 -2.71 -9.71
CA ILE A 288 11.90 -1.87 -9.84
C ILE A 288 11.90 -1.06 -11.13
N ARG A 289 10.73 -0.97 -11.75
CA ARG A 289 10.41 -0.05 -12.85
C ARG A 289 9.17 0.75 -12.49
N THR A 290 9.24 2.07 -12.62
CA THR A 290 8.12 2.98 -12.35
C THR A 290 7.60 3.62 -13.64
N TYR A 291 6.32 3.98 -13.62
CA TYR A 291 5.58 4.52 -14.75
C TYR A 291 4.84 5.77 -14.29
N GLU A 292 4.67 6.73 -15.21
CA GLU A 292 3.65 7.74 -15.03
C GLU A 292 2.28 7.21 -15.50
N PRO A 293 1.18 7.87 -15.08
CA PRO A 293 -0.18 7.38 -15.33
C PRO A 293 -0.52 7.16 -16.81
N TYR A 294 0.13 7.88 -17.73
CA TYR A 294 -0.22 7.84 -19.16
C TYR A 294 0.99 7.81 -20.10
N THR A 295 2.20 7.59 -19.58
CA THR A 295 3.42 7.69 -20.38
C THR A 295 4.25 6.41 -20.31
N SER A 296 5.33 6.39 -21.11
CA SER A 296 6.33 5.33 -21.12
C SER A 296 7.05 5.23 -19.76
N PRO A 297 7.81 4.14 -19.48
CA PRO A 297 8.56 4.00 -18.24
C PRO A 297 9.36 5.28 -17.90
N MET A 298 9.34 5.70 -16.64
CA MET A 298 10.11 6.88 -16.25
C MET A 298 11.60 6.58 -16.40
N PRO A 299 12.38 7.42 -17.11
CA PRO A 299 13.82 7.32 -17.07
C PRO A 299 14.29 7.65 -15.65
N THR A 300 14.95 6.70 -15.00
CA THR A 300 15.66 6.96 -13.74
C THR A 300 17.00 7.58 -14.10
N SER A 301 17.35 8.71 -13.47
CA SER A 301 18.59 9.44 -13.76
C SER A 301 19.86 8.70 -13.35
N TYR A 302 19.74 7.57 -12.64
CA TYR A 302 20.88 6.80 -12.13
C TYR A 302 20.91 5.37 -12.67
N LEU A 303 22.07 5.03 -13.23
CA LEU A 303 22.50 3.69 -13.64
C LEU A 303 22.89 2.89 -12.39
N ARG A 304 21.94 2.19 -11.74
CA ARG A 304 22.27 1.20 -10.67
C ARG A 304 21.50 -0.10 -10.86
N SER A 305 22.07 -1.21 -10.37
CA SER A 305 21.71 -2.60 -10.68
C SER A 305 20.25 -3.00 -10.43
N PHE A 306 19.54 -2.32 -9.52
CA PHE A 306 18.13 -2.58 -9.17
C PHE A 306 17.15 -1.66 -9.91
N PHE A 307 17.67 -0.69 -10.66
CA PHE A 307 16.99 -0.06 -11.79
C PHE A 307 17.47 -0.81 -13.02
N GLY A 308 16.91 -2.01 -13.25
CA GLY A 308 17.28 -2.79 -14.42
C GLY A 308 17.18 -1.86 -15.64
N SER A 309 18.15 -1.93 -16.55
CA SER A 309 18.09 -1.07 -17.72
C SER A 309 16.70 -1.25 -18.36
N GLN A 310 16.16 -0.21 -19.00
CA GLN A 310 14.82 -0.28 -19.62
C GLN A 310 14.65 -1.49 -20.57
N HIS A 311 15.76 -2.15 -20.93
CA HIS A 311 15.82 -3.28 -21.85
C HIS A 311 16.28 -4.61 -21.21
N ASP A 312 16.72 -4.64 -19.96
CA ASP A 312 17.35 -5.86 -19.39
C ASP A 312 16.32 -6.88 -18.89
N TRP A 313 15.08 -6.47 -18.70
CA TRP A 313 14.00 -7.39 -18.34
C TRP A 313 12.60 -6.92 -18.78
N SER A 314 11.72 -7.88 -18.98
CA SER A 314 10.31 -7.73 -19.34
C SER A 314 9.43 -8.62 -18.47
N LEU A 315 8.18 -8.21 -18.27
CA LEU A 315 7.13 -9.09 -17.73
C LEU A 315 6.90 -10.33 -18.62
N GLN A 316 7.37 -10.27 -19.87
CA GLN A 316 7.26 -11.35 -20.85
C GLN A 316 8.49 -12.26 -20.90
N ASP A 317 9.58 -11.98 -20.17
CA ASP A 317 10.81 -12.78 -20.20
C ASP A 317 10.59 -14.14 -19.58
N ASP A 318 11.07 -15.22 -20.21
CA ASP A 318 10.87 -16.62 -19.80
C ASP A 318 11.64 -16.99 -18.51
N THR A 319 11.35 -16.26 -17.44
CA THR A 319 11.86 -16.45 -16.10
C THR A 319 10.71 -16.84 -15.18
N PRO A 320 10.97 -17.69 -14.16
CA PRO A 320 9.97 -18.06 -13.15
C PRO A 320 9.78 -16.97 -12.08
N ALA A 321 10.19 -15.73 -12.36
CA ALA A 321 10.19 -14.65 -11.39
C ALA A 321 8.76 -14.26 -10.97
N GLN A 322 8.64 -13.79 -9.72
CA GLN A 322 7.43 -13.18 -9.21
C GLN A 322 7.49 -11.67 -9.40
N TYR A 323 6.34 -11.04 -9.61
CA TYR A 323 6.28 -9.60 -9.82
C TYR A 323 5.24 -8.97 -8.89
N LEU A 324 5.62 -7.92 -8.16
CA LEU A 324 4.64 -7.04 -7.54
C LEU A 324 4.24 -5.95 -8.53
N LEU A 325 2.99 -5.99 -8.97
CA LEU A 325 2.37 -4.95 -9.80
C LEU A 325 1.63 -3.98 -8.88
N VAL A 326 1.91 -2.69 -9.01
CA VAL A 326 1.28 -1.64 -8.21
C VAL A 326 0.55 -0.70 -9.13
N TYR A 327 -0.76 -0.57 -8.92
CA TYR A 327 -1.65 0.25 -9.72
C TYR A 327 -2.18 1.42 -8.89
N GLY A 328 -2.64 2.46 -9.56
CA GLY A 328 -3.36 3.52 -8.88
C GLY A 328 -4.37 4.22 -9.76
N ASN A 329 -5.26 4.95 -9.10
CA ASN A 329 -6.29 5.76 -9.77
C ASN A 329 -5.85 7.24 -9.85
N PHE A 330 -6.10 7.86 -11.00
CA PHE A 330 -5.78 9.27 -11.26
C PHE A 330 -7.02 10.12 -11.53
N ALA A 331 -8.20 9.52 -11.42
CA ALA A 331 -9.46 10.21 -11.60
C ALA A 331 -9.82 11.10 -10.40
N GLN A 332 -8.97 11.24 -9.36
CA GLN A 332 -9.30 11.97 -8.12
C GLN A 332 -9.65 13.45 -8.29
N GLY A 333 -9.30 14.10 -9.40
CA GLY A 333 -9.86 15.42 -9.75
C GLY A 333 -11.36 15.42 -10.11
N ARG A 334 -11.98 14.24 -10.28
CA ARG A 334 -13.40 14.04 -10.64
C ARG A 334 -14.14 13.07 -9.72
N ILE A 335 -13.45 12.35 -8.82
CA ILE A 335 -14.09 11.38 -7.92
C ILE A 335 -14.85 12.09 -6.79
N TYR A 336 -14.39 13.25 -6.30
CA TYR A 336 -15.16 14.03 -5.34
C TYR A 336 -16.51 14.47 -5.92
N ASP A 337 -16.55 14.87 -7.21
CA ASP A 337 -17.82 15.15 -7.91
C ASP A 337 -18.68 13.89 -8.13
N ALA A 338 -18.07 12.70 -8.18
CA ALA A 338 -18.79 11.44 -8.44
C ALA A 338 -19.27 10.73 -7.16
N VAL A 339 -18.57 10.87 -6.04
CA VAL A 339 -19.02 10.35 -4.73
C VAL A 339 -20.05 11.31 -4.11
N CYS A 340 -19.98 12.60 -4.46
CA CYS A 340 -20.95 13.63 -4.09
C CYS A 340 -21.90 14.02 -5.24
N ASP A 341 -22.03 13.19 -6.29
CA ASP A 341 -22.99 13.43 -7.37
C ASP A 341 -24.42 13.27 -6.81
N GLU A 342 -25.05 14.40 -6.49
CA GLU A 342 -26.44 14.57 -6.02
C GLU A 342 -27.51 13.88 -6.91
N SER A 343 -27.11 13.27 -8.02
CA SER A 343 -27.95 12.45 -8.89
C SER A 343 -28.15 11.00 -8.42
N TRP A 344 -27.43 10.54 -7.39
CA TRP A 344 -27.88 9.39 -6.60
C TRP A 344 -29.11 9.83 -5.80
N PRO A 345 -30.19 9.01 -5.65
CA PRO A 345 -31.40 9.46 -4.94
C PRO A 345 -31.00 10.03 -3.58
N LEU A 346 -31.14 11.35 -3.46
CA LEU A 346 -30.70 12.13 -2.32
C LEU A 346 -31.23 11.48 -1.04
N LEU A 347 -30.32 11.26 -0.09
CA LEU A 347 -30.68 10.99 1.29
C LEU A 347 -31.53 12.16 1.83
N PRO A 348 -32.47 11.92 2.74
CA PRO A 348 -32.93 12.96 3.66
C PRO A 348 -31.70 13.57 4.37
N GLU A 349 -31.69 14.88 4.52
CA GLU A 349 -30.53 15.68 4.95
C GLU A 349 -29.82 15.17 6.23
N ASP A 350 -28.50 15.39 6.25
CA ASP A 350 -27.48 14.93 7.21
C ASP A 350 -27.61 15.46 8.67
N GLU A 351 -28.82 15.68 9.20
CA GLU A 351 -28.98 16.05 10.62
C GLU A 351 -28.69 14.87 11.58
N GLU A 352 -28.87 13.61 11.14
CA GLU A 352 -28.67 12.44 12.01
C GLU A 352 -27.19 11.99 12.13
N VAL A 353 -26.32 12.34 11.18
CA VAL A 353 -24.92 11.87 11.17
C VAL A 353 -24.06 12.66 12.16
N GLU A 354 -24.28 13.97 12.30
CA GLU A 354 -23.65 14.78 13.36
C GLU A 354 -24.14 14.35 14.75
N GLU A 355 -25.42 14.05 14.93
CA GLU A 355 -25.98 13.55 16.21
C GLU A 355 -25.40 12.18 16.61
N ILE A 356 -25.19 11.28 15.65
CA ILE A 356 -24.58 9.96 15.92
C ILE A 356 -23.10 10.09 16.26
N MET A 357 -22.38 11.02 15.63
CA MET A 357 -20.97 11.27 15.93
C MET A 357 -20.78 11.94 17.30
N ASP A 358 -21.61 12.93 17.64
CA ASP A 358 -21.58 13.58 18.95
C ASP A 358 -21.97 12.59 20.07
N TRP A 359 -22.98 11.75 19.84
CA TRP A 359 -23.34 10.69 20.79
C TRP A 359 -22.22 9.67 21.01
N ALA A 360 -21.54 9.23 19.94
CA ALA A 360 -20.43 8.29 20.05
C ALA A 360 -19.21 8.90 20.76
N PHE A 361 -18.96 10.19 20.57
CA PHE A 361 -17.87 10.90 21.23
C PHE A 361 -18.15 11.10 22.73
N ASP A 362 -19.38 11.46 23.09
CA ASP A 362 -19.81 11.59 24.49
C ASP A 362 -19.78 10.23 25.22
N ALA A 363 -20.21 9.15 24.57
CA ALA A 363 -20.14 7.80 25.13
C ALA A 363 -18.68 7.35 25.40
N LEU A 364 -17.74 7.74 24.53
CA LEU A 364 -16.32 7.44 24.70
C LEU A 364 -15.71 8.22 25.87
N LEU A 365 -16.07 9.51 26.00
CA LEU A 365 -15.61 10.35 27.11
C LEU A 365 -16.17 9.88 28.45
N GLU A 366 -17.43 9.44 28.50
CA GLU A 366 -18.03 8.86 29.70
C GLU A 366 -17.28 7.59 30.13
N GLU A 367 -16.88 6.73 29.18
CA GLU A 367 -16.16 5.49 29.48
C GLU A 367 -14.73 5.71 29.95
N LEU A 368 -14.05 6.72 29.42
CA LEU A 368 -12.72 7.14 29.87
C LEU A 368 -12.76 7.84 31.25
N SER A 369 -13.92 8.38 31.64
CA SER A 369 -14.11 9.02 32.95
C SER A 369 -14.39 8.03 34.09
N LYS A 370 -14.68 6.75 33.76
CA LYS A 370 -14.90 5.71 34.78
C LYS A 370 -13.61 5.42 35.55
N PRO A 371 -13.63 5.44 36.90
CA PRO A 371 -12.45 5.18 37.70
C PRO A 371 -11.94 3.76 37.43
N GLN A 372 -10.70 3.65 36.97
CA GLN A 372 -10.08 2.36 36.72
C GLN A 372 -10.09 1.52 38.01
N PRO A 373 -10.47 0.23 37.93
CA PRO A 373 -10.47 -0.64 39.10
C PRO A 373 -9.07 -0.68 39.68
N GLN A 374 -8.95 -0.31 40.96
CA GLN A 374 -7.67 -0.36 41.64
C GLN A 374 -7.13 -1.80 41.61
N PRO A 375 -5.83 -1.98 41.30
CA PRO A 375 -5.22 -3.29 41.26
C PRO A 375 -5.39 -3.96 42.62
N GLN A 376 -6.11 -5.09 42.63
CA GLN A 376 -6.29 -5.89 43.84
C GLN A 376 -4.92 -6.33 44.34
N ALA A 377 -4.60 -5.97 45.58
CA ALA A 377 -3.35 -6.36 46.21
C ALA A 377 -3.22 -7.89 46.20
N PRO A 378 -2.03 -8.44 45.92
CA PRO A 378 -1.81 -9.87 45.84
C PRO A 378 -2.13 -10.50 47.21
N GLY A 379 -3.18 -11.32 47.23
CA GLY A 379 -3.60 -12.03 48.43
C GLY A 379 -2.49 -12.97 48.91
N THR A 380 -1.98 -12.69 50.10
CA THR A 380 -1.06 -13.57 50.82
C THR A 380 -1.78 -14.89 51.12
N ARG A 381 -1.41 -15.97 50.43
CA ARG A 381 -1.82 -17.32 50.82
C ARG A 381 -1.06 -17.73 52.08
N LEU A 382 -1.78 -18.04 53.15
CA LEU A 382 -1.28 -18.74 54.33
C LEU A 382 -1.26 -20.24 54.10
#